data_AF-A0A640NP89-F1
#
_entry.id   AF-A0A640NP89-F1
#
_cell.length_a   1.000
_cell.length_b   1.000
_cell.length_c   1.000
_cell.angle_alpha   90.00
_cell.angle_beta   90.00
_cell.angle_gamma   90.00
#
_symmetry.space_group_name_H-M   'P 1'
#
loop_
_entity.id
_entity.type
_entity.pdbx_description
1 polymer ?
#
loop_
_entity_poly.entity_id
_entity_poly.type
_entity_poly.pdbx_seq_one_letter_code
_entity_poly.pdbx_strand_id
1 'polypeptide(L)'
;MMCLQVFYYWLFAKTINYYTSLNVLGITGGNIFFDKDGTFQWSSIAALVSFVAACLTFVGVFINVSTQKKIAQQQIDANLKAKARIEWINGVREKSSELISLLLSLQKEEIAFHEQWLKVEETSELLKLFFSSKTIKDIEKDIYVQNDNIFVSNKAKEILYNECNNNDKNIFVRRYIECLIELYENNKYKSYTKHRKIIAKKLNKELFDQISLEFEDVDKMVEGKSGPEKIGKDYLNEEKISEYKRLKTSIPNYQSKLEKIDQSLQEYREVISEFSKIISYYLKIEWDKAKKGQ
;
A
#
# COMPACT_ATOMS: atom_id res chain seq x y z
N MET A 1 -18.92 -48.61 7.59
CA MET A 1 -18.78 -49.80 8.45
C MET A 1 -18.37 -51.08 7.71
N MET A 2 -18.76 -51.31 6.44
CA MET A 2 -18.42 -52.55 5.71
C MET A 2 -16.91 -52.82 5.50
N CYS A 3 -16.06 -51.79 5.34
CA CYS A 3 -14.63 -52.02 5.03
C CYS A 3 -13.82 -52.60 6.20
N LEU A 4 -14.19 -52.32 7.45
CA LEU A 4 -13.48 -52.87 8.61
C LEU A 4 -13.77 -54.37 8.77
N GLN A 5 -15.02 -54.77 8.53
CA GLN A 5 -15.48 -56.15 8.68
C GLN A 5 -14.85 -57.07 7.63
N VAL A 6 -14.67 -56.58 6.40
CA VAL A 6 -13.96 -57.30 5.32
C VAL A 6 -12.47 -57.41 5.60
N PHE A 7 -11.85 -56.38 6.20
CA PHE A 7 -10.45 -56.44 6.63
C PHE A 7 -10.23 -57.45 7.76
N TYR A 8 -11.13 -57.52 8.74
CA TYR A 8 -11.09 -58.53 9.81
C TYR A 8 -11.24 -59.96 9.25
N TYR A 9 -12.17 -60.19 8.31
CA TYR A 9 -12.31 -61.49 7.66
C TYR A 9 -11.09 -61.88 6.84
N TRP A 10 -10.48 -60.94 6.12
CA TRP A 10 -9.26 -61.18 5.35
C TRP A 10 -8.06 -61.47 6.25
N LEU A 11 -7.91 -60.73 7.36
CA LEU A 11 -6.83 -60.95 8.32
C LEU A 11 -6.97 -62.31 9.02
N PHE A 12 -8.20 -62.68 9.41
CA PHE A 12 -8.53 -63.96 10.06
C PHE A 12 -8.31 -65.16 9.12
N ALA A 13 -8.74 -65.05 7.86
CA ALA A 13 -8.49 -66.09 6.84
C ALA A 13 -6.99 -66.27 6.55
N LYS A 14 -6.20 -65.18 6.59
CA LYS A 14 -4.76 -65.22 6.34
C LYS A 14 -3.98 -65.77 7.55
N THR A 15 -4.44 -65.53 8.78
CA THR A 15 -3.84 -66.13 9.98
C THR A 15 -4.08 -67.63 10.01
N ILE A 16 -5.29 -68.11 9.71
CA ILE A 16 -5.58 -69.55 9.62
C ILE A 16 -4.71 -70.24 8.56
N ASN A 17 -4.55 -69.64 7.37
CA ASN A 17 -3.69 -70.19 6.32
C ASN A 17 -2.19 -70.16 6.66
N TYR A 18 -1.74 -69.25 7.52
CA TYR A 18 -0.35 -69.22 7.98
C TYR A 18 -0.08 -70.37 8.98
N TYR A 19 -1.05 -70.71 9.83
CA TYR A 19 -0.95 -71.83 10.77
C TYR A 19 -0.94 -73.21 10.10
N THR A 20 -1.68 -73.40 9.00
CA THR A 20 -1.58 -74.64 8.19
C THR A 20 -0.21 -74.78 7.53
N SER A 21 0.48 -73.69 7.21
CA SER A 21 1.85 -73.71 6.65
C SER A 21 2.97 -73.86 7.69
N LEU A 22 2.74 -73.43 8.94
CA LEU A 22 3.72 -73.52 10.03
C LEU A 22 3.91 -74.94 10.60
N ASN A 23 2.93 -75.83 10.42
CA ASN A 23 3.10 -77.26 10.72
C ASN A 23 4.13 -77.95 9.82
N VAL A 24 4.53 -77.33 8.70
CA VAL A 24 5.51 -77.89 7.74
C VAL A 24 6.95 -77.49 8.10
N LEU A 25 7.16 -76.49 8.97
CA LEU A 25 8.49 -75.91 9.24
C LEU A 25 9.05 -76.15 10.65
N GLY A 26 8.43 -77.02 11.46
CA GLY A 26 9.05 -77.55 12.68
C GLY A 26 9.43 -76.51 13.74
N ILE A 27 8.86 -75.30 13.70
CA ILE A 27 9.00 -74.31 14.77
C ILE A 27 7.96 -74.67 15.83
N THR A 28 8.39 -75.37 16.88
CA THR A 28 7.60 -75.67 18.08
C THR A 28 7.31 -74.37 18.86
N GLY A 29 6.40 -73.56 18.35
CA GLY A 29 5.63 -72.65 19.18
C GLY A 29 4.62 -73.50 19.95
N GLY A 30 4.98 -73.92 21.17
CA GLY A 30 4.07 -74.66 22.04
C GLY A 30 2.70 -73.99 22.09
N ASN A 31 1.63 -74.78 21.94
CA ASN A 31 0.25 -74.37 21.75
C ASN A 31 -0.19 -73.18 22.61
N ILE A 32 0.00 -71.94 22.13
CA ILE A 32 -0.43 -70.73 22.85
C ILE A 32 -1.97 -70.69 23.00
N PHE A 33 -2.68 -71.44 22.15
CA PHE A 33 -4.15 -71.51 22.11
C PHE A 33 -4.75 -72.80 22.69
N PHE A 34 -3.94 -73.74 23.19
CA PHE A 34 -4.45 -74.99 23.77
C PHE A 34 -3.80 -75.27 25.12
N ASP A 35 -4.60 -75.70 26.09
CA ASP A 35 -4.12 -76.12 27.40
C ASP A 35 -3.36 -77.45 27.33
N LYS A 36 -2.72 -77.86 28.44
CA LYS A 36 -2.04 -79.16 28.58
C LYS A 36 -2.95 -80.36 28.28
N ASP A 37 -4.26 -80.17 28.39
CA ASP A 37 -5.30 -81.18 28.12
C ASP A 37 -5.82 -81.14 26.67
N GLY A 38 -5.25 -80.30 25.80
CA GLY A 38 -5.65 -80.16 24.39
C GLY A 38 -6.95 -79.38 24.16
N THR A 39 -7.51 -78.77 25.21
CA THR A 39 -8.71 -77.92 25.12
C THR A 39 -8.35 -76.50 24.69
N PHE A 40 -9.17 -75.93 23.81
CA PHE A 40 -8.94 -74.62 23.21
C PHE A 40 -9.19 -73.48 24.22
N GLN A 41 -8.19 -72.64 24.45
CA GLN A 41 -8.23 -71.53 25.41
C GLN A 41 -8.66 -70.22 24.73
N TRP A 42 -9.94 -69.86 24.88
CA TRP A 42 -10.49 -68.59 24.39
C TRP A 42 -9.81 -67.35 25.01
N SER A 43 -9.24 -67.48 26.21
CA SER A 43 -8.48 -66.44 26.90
C SER A 43 -7.24 -65.99 26.10
N SER A 44 -6.53 -66.91 25.46
CA SER A 44 -5.33 -66.60 24.66
C SER A 44 -5.66 -65.83 23.39
N ILE A 45 -6.81 -66.12 22.77
CA ILE A 45 -7.32 -65.37 21.62
C ILE A 45 -7.79 -63.98 22.05
N ALA A 46 -8.53 -63.90 23.17
CA ALA A 46 -8.96 -62.63 23.73
C ALA A 46 -7.75 -61.73 24.07
N ALA A 47 -6.67 -62.30 24.61
CA ALA A 47 -5.43 -61.58 24.91
C ALA A 47 -4.74 -61.06 23.64
N LEU A 48 -4.69 -61.87 22.57
CA LEU A 48 -4.07 -61.47 21.30
C LEU A 48 -4.90 -60.39 20.58
N VAL A 49 -6.23 -60.52 20.55
CA VAL A 49 -7.13 -59.50 20.01
C VAL A 49 -7.02 -58.20 20.81
N SER A 50 -6.93 -58.28 22.13
CA SER A 50 -6.73 -57.11 23.00
C SER A 50 -5.36 -56.46 22.79
N PHE A 51 -4.32 -57.25 22.56
CA PHE A 51 -2.97 -56.76 22.24
C PHE A 51 -2.94 -56.04 20.88
N VAL A 52 -3.55 -56.62 19.85
CA VAL A 52 -3.66 -55.98 18.53
C VAL A 52 -4.48 -54.70 18.60
N ALA A 53 -5.59 -54.70 19.36
CA ALA A 53 -6.38 -53.50 19.60
C ALA A 53 -5.56 -52.41 20.31
N ALA A 54 -4.74 -52.78 21.31
CA ALA A 54 -3.84 -51.85 22.00
C ALA A 54 -2.73 -51.29 21.08
N CYS A 55 -2.18 -52.09 20.17
CA CYS A 55 -1.22 -51.61 19.18
C CYS A 55 -1.87 -50.63 18.18
N LEU A 56 -3.10 -50.90 17.74
CA LEU A 56 -3.82 -50.02 16.82
C LEU A 56 -4.20 -48.68 17.47
N THR A 57 -4.60 -48.67 18.75
CA THR A 57 -4.85 -47.42 19.49
C THR A 57 -3.57 -46.62 19.67
N PHE A 58 -2.43 -47.28 19.96
CA PHE A 58 -1.13 -46.62 20.08
C PHE A 58 -0.66 -45.97 18.77
N VAL A 59 -0.81 -46.68 17.64
CA VAL A 59 -0.53 -46.12 16.30
C VAL A 59 -1.48 -44.95 16.00
N GLY A 60 -2.76 -45.07 16.35
CA GLY A 60 -3.74 -44.00 16.22
C GLY A 60 -3.36 -42.74 17.02
N VAL A 61 -2.87 -42.90 18.25
CA VAL A 61 -2.37 -41.79 19.08
C VAL A 61 -1.15 -41.12 18.43
N PHE A 62 -0.20 -41.90 17.92
CA PHE A 62 0.99 -41.34 17.26
C PHE A 62 0.64 -40.56 15.98
N ILE A 63 -0.26 -41.10 15.15
CA ILE A 63 -0.78 -40.40 13.97
C ILE A 63 -1.51 -39.12 14.38
N ASN A 64 -2.32 -39.15 15.44
CA ASN A 64 -3.04 -37.98 15.92
C ASN A 64 -2.08 -36.88 16.43
N VAL A 65 -1.08 -37.24 17.26
CA VAL A 65 -0.05 -36.30 17.75
C VAL A 65 0.75 -35.71 16.60
N SER A 66 1.17 -36.53 15.63
CA SER A 66 1.93 -36.03 14.46
C SER A 66 1.08 -35.12 13.57
N THR A 67 -0.22 -35.40 13.43
CA THR A 67 -1.17 -34.57 12.67
C THR A 67 -1.43 -33.25 13.38
N GLN A 68 -1.64 -33.27 14.71
CA GLN A 68 -1.78 -32.07 15.53
C GLN A 68 -0.53 -31.19 15.46
N LYS A 69 0.66 -31.79 15.52
CA LYS A 69 1.94 -31.07 15.37
C LYS A 69 2.06 -30.40 14.00
N LYS A 70 1.69 -31.09 12.92
CA LYS A 70 1.68 -30.52 11.56
C LYS A 70 0.69 -29.37 11.42
N ILE A 71 -0.52 -29.51 11.96
CA ILE A 71 -1.54 -28.44 11.96
C ILE A 71 -1.05 -27.24 12.74
N ALA A 72 -0.47 -27.45 13.94
CA ALA A 72 0.09 -26.39 14.75
C ALA A 72 1.24 -25.66 14.04
N GLN A 73 2.14 -26.39 13.37
CA GLN A 73 3.21 -25.80 12.55
C GLN A 73 2.64 -24.97 11.39
N GLN A 74 1.65 -25.49 10.66
CA GLN A 74 1.00 -24.75 9.58
C GLN A 74 0.31 -23.46 10.08
N GLN A 75 -0.31 -23.51 11.26
CA GLN A 75 -0.91 -22.34 11.90
C GLN A 75 0.15 -21.31 12.32
N ILE A 76 1.26 -21.76 12.91
CA ILE A 76 2.37 -20.89 13.30
C ILE A 76 2.99 -20.24 12.05
N ASP A 77 3.26 -21.01 11.01
CA ASP A 77 3.84 -20.50 9.76
C ASP A 77 2.91 -19.51 9.06
N ALA A 78 1.60 -19.80 9.01
CA ALA A 78 0.61 -18.89 8.46
C ALA A 78 0.51 -17.59 9.27
N ASN A 79 0.56 -17.68 10.60
CA ASN A 79 0.54 -16.51 11.49
C ASN A 79 1.80 -15.66 11.35
N LEU A 80 2.98 -16.29 11.26
CA LEU A 80 4.26 -15.60 11.01
C LEU A 80 4.25 -14.89 9.65
N LYS A 81 3.76 -15.54 8.59
CA LYS A 81 3.61 -14.93 7.26
C LYS A 81 2.64 -13.76 7.27
N ALA A 82 1.47 -13.92 7.92
CA ALA A 82 0.50 -12.85 8.06
C ALA A 82 1.09 -11.66 8.83
N LYS A 83 1.82 -11.90 9.92
CA LYS A 83 2.50 -10.86 10.70
C LYS A 83 3.54 -10.11 9.86
N ALA A 84 4.44 -10.83 9.19
CA ALA A 84 5.44 -10.22 8.33
C ALA A 84 4.80 -9.40 7.19
N ARG A 85 3.69 -9.88 6.62
CA ARG A 85 2.95 -9.15 5.59
C ARG A 85 2.27 -7.90 6.14
N ILE A 86 1.71 -7.95 7.36
CA ILE A 86 1.13 -6.78 8.04
C ILE A 86 2.22 -5.74 8.34
N GLU A 87 3.39 -6.16 8.83
CA GLU A 87 4.54 -5.27 9.05
C GLU A 87 4.98 -4.62 7.74
N TRP A 88 5.08 -5.39 6.66
CA TRP A 88 5.37 -4.86 5.32
C TRP A 88 4.32 -3.85 4.85
N ILE A 89 3.02 -4.15 5.01
CA ILE A 89 1.90 -3.25 4.66
C ILE A 89 2.01 -1.94 5.44
N ASN A 90 2.32 -2.00 6.74
CA ASN A 90 2.48 -0.83 7.57
C ASN A 90 3.68 0.02 7.11
N GLY A 91 4.80 -0.60 6.78
CA GLY A 91 5.97 0.10 6.22
C GLY A 91 5.65 0.84 4.91
N VAL A 92 4.94 0.19 3.99
CA VAL A 92 4.51 0.84 2.74
C VAL A 92 3.55 2.00 3.01
N ARG A 93 2.58 1.82 3.91
CA ARG A 93 1.62 2.87 4.28
C ARG A 93 2.34 4.09 4.88
N GLU A 94 3.24 3.86 5.82
CA GLU A 94 4.02 4.90 6.48
C GLU A 94 4.85 5.68 5.46
N LYS A 95 5.67 4.99 4.67
CA LYS A 95 6.56 5.64 3.69
C LYS A 95 5.80 6.32 2.55
N SER A 96 4.67 5.78 2.12
CA SER A 96 3.82 6.46 1.13
C SER A 96 3.19 7.72 1.70
N SER A 97 2.70 7.68 2.94
CA SER A 97 2.13 8.84 3.62
C SER A 97 3.17 9.93 3.88
N GLU A 98 4.38 9.53 4.27
CA GLU A 98 5.53 10.41 4.44
C GLU A 98 5.87 11.10 3.12
N LEU A 99 6.04 10.35 2.02
CA LEU A 99 6.33 10.91 0.70
C LEU A 99 5.26 11.90 0.24
N ILE A 100 3.97 11.54 0.36
CA ILE A 100 2.85 12.43 0.03
C ILE A 100 2.94 13.74 0.82
N SER A 101 3.20 13.65 2.13
CA SER A 101 3.29 14.82 3.01
C SER A 101 4.47 15.71 2.65
N LEU A 102 5.63 15.11 2.35
CA LEU A 102 6.81 15.84 1.91
C LEU A 102 6.55 16.58 0.59
N LEU A 103 5.95 15.90 -0.41
CA LEU A 103 5.64 16.52 -1.71
C LEU A 103 4.62 17.67 -1.58
N LEU A 104 3.58 17.50 -0.76
CA LEU A 104 2.61 18.57 -0.48
C LEU A 104 3.27 19.75 0.26
N SER A 105 4.23 19.46 1.15
CA SER A 105 4.93 20.50 1.90
C SER A 105 5.81 21.38 0.99
N LEU A 106 6.32 20.86 -0.14
CA LEU A 106 7.09 21.65 -1.10
C LEU A 106 6.30 22.81 -1.70
N GLN A 107 4.97 22.78 -1.62
CA GLN A 107 4.09 23.86 -2.10
C GLN A 107 3.88 24.97 -1.06
N LYS A 108 4.33 24.77 0.19
CA LYS A 108 4.19 25.75 1.27
C LYS A 108 5.23 26.87 1.17
N GLU A 109 4.86 28.06 1.60
CA GLU A 109 5.68 29.27 1.39
C GLU A 109 6.95 29.33 2.25
N GLU A 110 6.91 28.72 3.43
CA GLU A 110 7.92 28.87 4.49
C GLU A 110 9.06 27.84 4.41
N ILE A 111 8.94 26.82 3.55
CA ILE A 111 9.84 25.66 3.57
C ILE A 111 11.03 25.85 2.62
N ALA A 112 12.23 25.52 3.11
CA ALA A 112 13.44 25.44 2.31
C ALA A 112 13.38 24.22 1.37
N PHE A 113 13.22 24.49 0.07
CA PHE A 113 13.04 23.45 -0.95
C PHE A 113 14.16 22.40 -0.92
N HIS A 114 15.41 22.81 -0.79
CA HIS A 114 16.56 21.90 -0.90
C HIS A 114 16.62 20.87 0.24
N GLU A 115 16.44 21.30 1.49
CA GLU A 115 16.42 20.40 2.64
C GLU A 115 15.25 19.40 2.57
N GLN A 116 14.09 19.90 2.13
CA GLN A 116 12.92 19.06 1.99
C GLN A 116 13.03 18.09 0.81
N TRP A 117 13.71 18.50 -0.26
CA TRP A 117 13.96 17.66 -1.43
C TRP A 117 14.84 16.46 -1.13
N LEU A 118 15.89 16.62 -0.32
CA LEU A 118 16.73 15.50 0.12
C LEU A 118 15.91 14.42 0.84
N LYS A 119 14.95 14.84 1.68
CA LYS A 119 14.02 13.92 2.35
C LYS A 119 13.09 13.24 1.35
N VAL A 120 12.59 13.97 0.34
CA VAL A 120 11.76 13.39 -0.72
C VAL A 120 12.52 12.30 -1.46
N GLU A 121 13.76 12.56 -1.86
CA GLU A 121 14.62 11.58 -2.53
C GLU A 121 14.81 10.35 -1.65
N GLU A 122 15.26 10.53 -0.40
CA GLU A 122 15.46 9.44 0.56
C GLU A 122 14.20 8.59 0.76
N THR A 123 13.06 9.22 1.10
CA THR A 123 11.80 8.49 1.33
C THR A 123 11.34 7.78 0.06
N SER A 124 11.54 8.37 -1.12
CA SER A 124 11.18 7.74 -2.39
C SER A 124 12.02 6.50 -2.68
N GLU A 125 13.34 6.54 -2.43
CA GLU A 125 14.22 5.39 -2.62
C GLU A 125 13.83 4.25 -1.67
N LEU A 126 13.62 4.56 -0.39
CA LEU A 126 13.17 3.59 0.60
C LEU A 126 11.82 2.96 0.20
N LEU A 127 10.88 3.77 -0.28
CA LEU A 127 9.57 3.26 -0.72
C LEU A 127 9.70 2.32 -1.93
N LYS A 128 10.59 2.65 -2.89
CA LYS A 128 10.84 1.79 -4.06
C LYS A 128 11.40 0.41 -3.68
N LEU A 129 12.08 0.27 -2.54
CA LEU A 129 12.58 -1.03 -2.06
C LEU A 129 11.45 -2.02 -1.75
N PHE A 130 10.31 -1.53 -1.25
CA PHE A 130 9.14 -2.38 -0.99
C PHE A 130 8.57 -2.99 -2.27
N PHE A 131 8.71 -2.30 -3.40
CA PHE A 131 8.19 -2.71 -4.71
C PHE A 131 9.27 -3.33 -5.61
N SER A 132 10.21 -4.08 -5.02
CA SER A 132 11.19 -4.82 -5.81
C SER A 132 10.51 -5.74 -6.83
N SER A 133 11.06 -5.76 -8.04
CA SER A 133 10.60 -6.59 -9.15
C SER A 133 11.80 -7.31 -9.75
N LYS A 134 11.67 -8.62 -9.98
CA LYS A 134 12.65 -9.41 -10.75
C LYS A 134 12.40 -9.32 -12.26
N THR A 135 11.24 -8.79 -12.65
CA THR A 135 10.79 -8.71 -14.03
C THR A 135 11.41 -7.49 -14.69
N ILE A 136 12.22 -7.69 -15.73
CA ILE A 136 12.72 -6.63 -16.59
C ILE A 136 11.71 -6.48 -17.74
N LYS A 137 10.85 -5.46 -17.65
CA LYS A 137 9.94 -5.04 -18.73
C LYS A 137 10.35 -3.63 -19.13
N ASP A 138 10.29 -3.35 -20.43
CA ASP A 138 10.39 -1.98 -20.94
C ASP A 138 9.09 -1.24 -20.58
N ILE A 139 9.10 -0.57 -19.41
CA ILE A 139 7.95 0.14 -18.84
C ILE A 139 8.01 1.64 -19.09
N GLU A 140 9.12 2.15 -19.60
CA GLU A 140 9.32 3.59 -19.84
C GLU A 140 8.34 4.11 -20.91
N LYS A 141 7.93 3.24 -21.83
CA LYS A 141 6.87 3.54 -22.82
C LYS A 141 5.47 3.54 -22.22
N ASP A 142 5.29 2.82 -21.11
CA ASP A 142 3.99 2.62 -20.46
C ASP A 142 3.69 3.72 -19.42
N ILE A 143 4.72 4.22 -18.74
CA ILE A 143 4.63 5.35 -17.79
C ILE A 143 5.83 6.28 -17.95
N TYR A 144 5.56 7.53 -18.32
CA TYR A 144 6.58 8.57 -18.52
C TYR A 144 6.07 9.97 -18.20
N VAL A 145 7.00 10.90 -17.97
CA VAL A 145 6.71 12.31 -17.81
C VAL A 145 6.84 13.02 -19.16
N GLN A 146 5.81 13.76 -19.55
CA GLN A 146 5.85 14.67 -20.69
C GLN A 146 5.03 15.91 -20.37
N ASN A 147 5.50 17.10 -20.78
CA ASN A 147 4.79 18.37 -20.57
C ASN A 147 4.23 18.54 -19.13
N ASP A 148 5.06 18.23 -18.12
CA ASP A 148 4.73 18.39 -16.70
C ASP A 148 3.52 17.56 -16.25
N ASN A 149 3.25 16.45 -16.95
CA ASN A 149 2.21 15.49 -16.63
C ASN A 149 2.77 14.06 -16.69
N ILE A 150 2.21 13.17 -15.87
CA ILE A 150 2.50 11.74 -15.93
C ILE A 150 1.53 11.09 -16.91
N PHE A 151 2.06 10.58 -18.01
CA PHE A 151 1.31 9.79 -18.96
C PHE A 151 1.34 8.33 -18.57
N VAL A 152 0.16 7.71 -18.53
CA VAL A 152 -0.02 6.29 -18.20
C VAL A 152 -0.78 5.64 -19.34
N SER A 153 -0.17 4.64 -19.99
CA SER A 153 -0.80 3.88 -21.07
C SER A 153 -2.05 3.12 -20.56
N ASN A 154 -2.98 2.78 -21.46
CA ASN A 154 -4.19 2.04 -21.06
C ASN A 154 -3.84 0.71 -20.38
N LYS A 155 -2.83 0.01 -20.90
CA LYS A 155 -2.28 -1.22 -20.29
C LYS A 155 -1.76 -0.96 -18.87
N ALA A 156 -1.01 0.12 -18.66
CA ALA A 156 -0.52 0.47 -17.33
C ALA A 156 -1.66 0.85 -16.37
N LYS A 157 -2.70 1.53 -16.86
CA LYS A 157 -3.91 1.84 -16.07
C LYS A 157 -4.63 0.57 -15.63
N GLU A 158 -4.87 -0.37 -16.54
CA GLU A 158 -5.51 -1.66 -16.22
C GLU A 158 -4.76 -2.42 -15.10
N ILE A 159 -3.43 -2.30 -15.08
CA ILE A 159 -2.60 -2.94 -14.06
C ILE A 159 -2.61 -2.15 -12.75
N LEU A 160 -2.34 -0.84 -12.78
CA LEU A 160 -2.25 0.01 -11.57
C LEU A 160 -3.57 0.07 -10.81
N TYR A 161 -4.68 0.26 -11.52
CA TYR A 161 -6.02 0.43 -10.96
C TYR A 161 -6.79 -0.89 -10.80
N ASN A 162 -6.13 -2.04 -11.02
CA ASN A 162 -6.78 -3.33 -10.79
C ASN A 162 -7.16 -3.49 -9.31
N GLU A 163 -8.43 -3.64 -8.97
CA GLU A 163 -8.85 -3.79 -7.57
C GLU A 163 -8.84 -5.26 -7.08
N CYS A 164 -8.60 -6.22 -7.97
CA CYS A 164 -8.74 -7.65 -7.68
C CYS A 164 -7.42 -8.34 -7.33
N ASN A 165 -6.30 -7.95 -7.94
CA ASN A 165 -4.99 -8.56 -7.71
C ASN A 165 -3.83 -7.58 -7.93
N ASN A 166 -2.64 -7.95 -7.44
CA ASN A 166 -1.40 -7.16 -7.57
C ASN A 166 -0.40 -7.79 -8.54
N ASN A 167 -0.87 -8.59 -9.51
CA ASN A 167 0.04 -9.23 -10.47
C ASN A 167 0.75 -8.15 -11.29
N ASP A 168 2.07 -8.27 -11.39
CA ASP A 168 2.96 -7.30 -12.06
C ASP A 168 2.92 -5.85 -11.54
N LYS A 169 2.07 -5.48 -10.57
CA LYS A 169 1.91 -4.08 -10.14
C LYS A 169 3.18 -3.45 -9.58
N ASN A 170 4.05 -4.22 -8.92
CA ASN A 170 5.26 -3.69 -8.28
C ASN A 170 6.09 -2.83 -9.23
N ILE A 171 6.27 -3.31 -10.47
CA ILE A 171 7.10 -2.61 -11.46
C ILE A 171 6.45 -1.29 -11.89
N PHE A 172 5.12 -1.26 -12.05
CA PHE A 172 4.38 -0.06 -12.45
C PHE A 172 4.27 0.95 -11.31
N VAL A 173 4.04 0.49 -10.07
CA VAL A 173 4.03 1.36 -8.89
C VAL A 173 5.40 2.00 -8.69
N ARG A 174 6.47 1.21 -8.81
CA ARG A 174 7.85 1.71 -8.75
C ARG A 174 8.11 2.77 -9.81
N ARG A 175 7.74 2.51 -11.07
CA ARG A 175 7.91 3.49 -12.16
C ARG A 175 7.07 4.75 -11.96
N TYR A 176 5.87 4.62 -11.42
CA TYR A 176 5.03 5.77 -11.09
C TYR A 176 5.72 6.66 -10.04
N ILE A 177 6.33 6.05 -9.00
CA ILE A 177 7.12 6.81 -8.01
C ILE A 177 8.28 7.54 -8.69
N GLU A 178 9.01 6.89 -9.60
CA GLU A 178 10.10 7.54 -10.35
C GLU A 178 9.59 8.74 -11.16
N CYS A 179 8.49 8.59 -11.91
CA CYS A 179 7.87 9.68 -12.64
C CYS A 179 7.37 10.81 -11.73
N LEU A 180 6.91 10.48 -10.52
CA LEU A 180 6.53 11.47 -9.52
C LEU A 180 7.74 12.30 -9.09
N ILE A 181 8.90 11.67 -8.88
CA ILE A 181 10.12 12.41 -8.55
C ILE A 181 10.60 13.24 -9.73
N GLU A 182 10.68 12.67 -10.94
CA GLU A 182 11.04 13.38 -12.18
C GLU A 182 10.19 14.64 -12.39
N LEU A 183 8.89 14.55 -12.12
CA LEU A 183 7.95 15.66 -12.24
C LEU A 183 8.27 16.81 -11.29
N TYR A 184 8.60 16.52 -10.03
CA TYR A 184 8.87 17.54 -9.00
C TYR A 184 10.31 18.06 -9.02
N GLU A 185 11.25 17.26 -9.53
CA GLU A 185 12.64 17.65 -9.71
C GLU A 185 12.77 18.76 -10.78
N ASN A 186 11.87 18.72 -11.78
CA ASN A 186 11.85 19.59 -12.94
C ASN A 186 11.92 21.08 -12.54
N ASN A 187 12.79 21.82 -13.24
CA ASN A 187 13.03 23.25 -13.06
C ASN A 187 11.75 24.09 -13.13
N LYS A 188 10.71 23.62 -13.83
CA LYS A 188 9.43 24.30 -13.94
C LYS A 188 8.65 24.35 -12.62
N TYR A 189 8.57 23.26 -11.86
CA TYR A 189 7.92 23.27 -10.54
C TYR A 189 8.60 24.27 -9.58
N LYS A 190 9.94 24.26 -9.56
CA LYS A 190 10.77 25.23 -8.82
C LYS A 190 10.50 26.67 -9.29
N SER A 191 10.31 26.87 -10.59
CA SER A 191 9.97 28.17 -11.16
C SER A 191 8.57 28.64 -10.74
N TYR A 192 7.55 27.77 -10.80
CA TYR A 192 6.18 28.10 -10.41
C TYR A 192 6.08 28.49 -8.94
N THR A 193 6.67 27.70 -8.04
CA THR A 193 6.68 28.02 -6.61
C THR A 193 7.40 29.34 -6.30
N LYS A 194 8.53 29.62 -6.98
CA LYS A 194 9.25 30.91 -6.84
C LYS A 194 8.44 32.08 -7.38
N HIS A 195 7.87 31.96 -8.57
CA HIS A 195 7.05 33.02 -9.19
C HIS A 195 5.79 33.30 -8.40
N ARG A 196 5.13 32.27 -7.88
CA ARG A 196 4.00 32.40 -6.96
C ARG A 196 4.36 33.25 -5.75
N LYS A 197 5.48 32.95 -5.07
CA LYS A 197 5.96 33.73 -3.91
C LYS A 197 6.24 35.20 -4.28
N ILE A 198 6.85 35.46 -5.42
CA ILE A 198 7.15 36.83 -5.88
C ILE A 198 5.85 37.60 -6.16
N ILE A 199 4.89 36.97 -6.85
CA ILE A 199 3.61 37.60 -7.19
C ILE A 199 2.75 37.81 -5.93
N ALA A 200 2.69 36.82 -5.05
CA ALA A 200 2.00 36.93 -3.76
C ALA A 200 2.57 38.06 -2.90
N LYS A 201 3.90 38.21 -2.84
CA LYS A 201 4.55 39.36 -2.17
C LYS A 201 4.16 40.70 -2.80
N LYS A 202 4.10 40.78 -4.13
CA LYS A 202 3.67 42.00 -4.85
C LYS A 202 2.19 42.33 -4.65
N LEU A 203 1.37 41.32 -4.35
CA LEU A 203 -0.05 41.46 -4.04
C LEU A 203 -0.32 41.66 -2.55
N ASN A 204 0.69 41.51 -1.67
CA ASN A 204 0.48 41.50 -0.23
C ASN A 204 0.05 42.88 0.30
N LYS A 205 -0.82 42.82 1.31
CA LYS A 205 -1.97 43.70 1.55
C LYS A 205 -1.69 45.02 2.25
N GLU A 206 -0.56 45.19 2.95
CA GLU A 206 -0.35 46.38 3.79
C GLU A 206 -0.25 47.68 2.97
N LEU A 207 0.30 47.61 1.75
CA LEU A 207 0.37 48.76 0.86
C LEU A 207 -0.99 49.05 0.19
N PHE A 208 -1.78 48.01 -0.11
CA PHE A 208 -3.03 48.16 -0.86
C PHE A 208 -4.24 48.47 0.02
N ASP A 209 -4.38 47.88 1.22
CA ASP A 209 -5.49 48.19 2.11
C ASP A 209 -5.38 49.64 2.62
N GLN A 210 -4.15 50.14 2.85
CA GLN A 210 -3.89 51.57 3.13
C GLN A 210 -4.25 52.47 1.95
N ILE A 211 -3.77 52.15 0.74
CA ILE A 211 -4.01 52.96 -0.45
C ILE A 211 -5.49 52.87 -0.91
N SER A 212 -6.14 51.71 -0.82
CA SER A 212 -7.53 51.57 -1.28
C SER A 212 -8.51 52.29 -0.37
N LEU A 213 -8.31 52.26 0.96
CA LEU A 213 -9.12 53.03 1.92
C LEU A 213 -8.94 54.55 1.73
N GLU A 214 -7.71 55.03 1.47
CA GLU A 214 -7.45 56.46 1.20
C GLU A 214 -8.07 56.96 -0.13
N PHE A 215 -8.19 56.10 -1.15
CA PHE A 215 -8.62 56.49 -2.50
C PHE A 215 -10.08 56.17 -2.84
N GLU A 216 -10.74 55.27 -2.11
CA GLU A 216 -12.18 55.01 -2.26
C GLU A 216 -13.03 56.22 -1.80
N ASP A 217 -12.51 57.02 -0.87
CA ASP A 217 -13.09 58.31 -0.49
C ASP A 217 -12.88 59.39 -1.57
N VAL A 218 -11.84 59.28 -2.41
CA VAL A 218 -11.57 60.19 -3.53
C VAL A 218 -12.51 59.91 -4.71
N ASP A 219 -12.73 58.64 -5.07
CA ASP A 219 -13.67 58.27 -6.13
C ASP A 219 -15.11 58.74 -5.76
N LYS A 220 -15.52 58.65 -4.48
CA LYS A 220 -16.79 59.20 -3.98
C LYS A 220 -16.88 60.74 -4.07
N MET A 221 -15.78 61.46 -3.84
CA MET A 221 -15.71 62.92 -4.00
C MET A 221 -15.74 63.38 -5.46
N VAL A 222 -15.25 62.56 -6.39
CA VAL A 222 -15.21 62.88 -7.82
C VAL A 222 -16.55 62.61 -8.52
N GLU A 223 -17.29 61.59 -8.08
CA GLU A 223 -18.62 61.27 -8.65
C GLU A 223 -19.74 62.17 -8.08
N GLY A 224 -19.56 62.74 -6.89
CA GLY A 224 -20.49 63.71 -6.27
C GLY A 224 -20.27 65.14 -6.76
N LYS A 225 -21.02 65.58 -7.77
CA LYS A 225 -21.02 66.99 -8.24
C LYS A 225 -21.65 67.95 -7.21
N SER A 226 -20.85 68.71 -6.44
CA SER A 226 -21.09 70.12 -6.03
C SER A 226 -20.01 70.64 -5.08
N GLY A 227 -19.41 71.81 -5.38
CA GLY A 227 -18.20 72.42 -4.78
C GLY A 227 -18.27 72.86 -3.29
N PRO A 228 -17.42 73.81 -2.81
CA PRO A 228 -16.44 74.67 -3.47
C PRO A 228 -14.98 74.24 -3.25
N GLU A 229 -14.09 74.98 -3.91
CA GLU A 229 -12.63 74.90 -3.86
C GLU A 229 -12.05 74.72 -2.44
N LYS A 230 -11.02 73.88 -2.33
CA LYS A 230 -10.22 73.55 -1.13
C LYS A 230 -10.96 72.56 -0.21
N ILE A 231 -10.66 71.25 -0.22
CA ILE A 231 -9.62 70.66 0.66
C ILE A 231 -9.19 69.24 0.19
N GLY A 232 -9.66 68.72 -0.95
CA GLY A 232 -9.23 67.38 -1.43
C GLY A 232 -7.87 67.34 -2.17
N LYS A 233 -7.44 68.46 -2.75
CA LYS A 233 -6.21 68.55 -3.56
C LYS A 233 -4.92 68.62 -2.74
N ASP A 234 -5.00 68.93 -1.44
CA ASP A 234 -3.83 69.02 -0.55
C ASP A 234 -3.49 67.68 0.12
N TYR A 235 -4.33 66.65 -0.01
CA TYR A 235 -4.15 65.37 0.69
C TYR A 235 -3.50 64.25 -0.14
N LEU A 236 -3.38 64.42 -1.45
CA LEU A 236 -2.74 63.43 -2.32
C LEU A 236 -1.88 64.15 -3.36
N ASN A 237 -0.56 64.00 -3.25
CA ASN A 237 0.34 64.48 -4.29
C ASN A 237 0.03 63.75 -5.63
N GLU A 238 0.28 64.41 -6.76
CA GLU A 238 0.03 63.83 -8.10
C GLU A 238 0.76 62.49 -8.30
N GLU A 239 1.86 62.29 -7.58
CA GLU A 239 2.65 61.08 -7.55
C GLU A 239 1.86 59.88 -6.97
N LYS A 240 1.18 60.04 -5.82
CA LYS A 240 0.33 59.02 -5.20
C LYS A 240 -0.87 58.65 -6.08
N ILE A 241 -1.49 59.64 -6.74
CA ILE A 241 -2.61 59.38 -7.68
C ILE A 241 -2.11 58.59 -8.90
N SER A 242 -0.92 58.93 -9.40
CA SER A 242 -0.30 58.22 -10.52
C SER A 242 0.12 56.80 -10.12
N GLU A 243 0.62 56.61 -8.91
CA GLU A 243 0.95 55.31 -8.32
C GLU A 243 -0.30 54.43 -8.16
N TYR A 244 -1.39 54.98 -7.61
CA TYR A 244 -2.67 54.28 -7.50
C TYR A 244 -3.20 53.80 -8.85
N LYS A 245 -3.22 54.67 -9.89
CA LYS A 245 -3.66 54.30 -11.24
C LYS A 245 -2.79 53.20 -11.85
N ARG A 246 -1.46 53.26 -11.64
CA ARG A 246 -0.51 52.21 -12.09
C ARG A 246 -0.77 50.88 -11.39
N LEU A 247 -1.03 50.89 -10.07
CA LEU A 247 -1.35 49.71 -9.27
C LEU A 247 -2.70 49.11 -9.70
N LYS A 248 -3.77 49.91 -9.79
CA LYS A 248 -5.11 49.50 -10.24
C LYS A 248 -5.08 48.80 -11.60
N THR A 249 -4.23 49.26 -12.52
CA THR A 249 -4.06 48.66 -13.85
C THR A 249 -3.21 47.37 -13.81
N SER A 250 -2.26 47.27 -12.89
CA SER A 250 -1.32 46.14 -12.81
C SER A 250 -1.85 44.96 -12.00
N ILE A 251 -2.75 45.20 -11.03
CA ILE A 251 -3.31 44.17 -10.14
C ILE A 251 -4.03 43.05 -10.91
N PRO A 252 -4.96 43.33 -11.86
CA PRO A 252 -5.62 42.27 -12.61
C PRO A 252 -4.63 41.37 -13.37
N ASN A 253 -3.53 41.94 -13.85
CA ASN A 253 -2.47 41.20 -14.53
C ASN A 253 -1.72 40.28 -13.55
N TYR A 254 -1.40 40.76 -12.33
CA TYR A 254 -0.79 39.92 -11.30
C TYR A 254 -1.72 38.82 -10.80
N GLN A 255 -3.01 39.12 -10.62
CA GLN A 255 -4.03 38.13 -10.25
C GLN A 255 -4.17 37.04 -11.32
N SER A 256 -4.32 37.41 -12.59
CA SER A 256 -4.40 36.45 -13.69
C SER A 256 -3.14 35.57 -13.81
N LYS A 257 -1.95 36.14 -13.57
CA LYS A 257 -0.70 35.35 -13.52
C LYS A 257 -0.66 34.41 -12.32
N LEU A 258 -1.15 34.84 -11.16
CA LEU A 258 -1.23 34.01 -9.96
C LEU A 258 -2.17 32.84 -10.17
N GLU A 259 -3.36 33.07 -10.73
CA GLU A 259 -4.35 32.03 -11.05
C GLU A 259 -3.77 30.96 -11.97
N LYS A 260 -3.03 31.34 -13.02
CA LYS A 260 -2.38 30.38 -13.91
C LYS A 260 -1.34 29.51 -13.19
N ILE A 261 -0.57 30.11 -12.28
CA ILE A 261 0.43 29.38 -11.49
C ILE A 261 -0.26 28.45 -10.48
N ASP A 262 -1.32 28.91 -9.83
CA ASP A 262 -2.09 28.09 -8.89
C ASP A 262 -2.79 26.92 -9.59
N GLN A 263 -3.27 27.11 -10.82
CA GLN A 263 -3.80 26.04 -11.66
C GLN A 263 -2.72 25.00 -11.98
N SER A 264 -1.52 25.43 -12.41
CA SER A 264 -0.42 24.50 -12.63
C SER A 264 -0.05 23.75 -11.35
N LEU A 265 0.02 24.41 -10.18
CA LEU A 265 0.31 23.74 -8.90
C LEU A 265 -0.80 22.79 -8.45
N GLN A 266 -2.04 23.01 -8.90
CA GLN A 266 -3.16 22.10 -8.65
C GLN A 266 -2.99 20.78 -9.41
N GLU A 267 -2.49 20.81 -10.64
CA GLU A 267 -2.20 19.59 -11.43
C GLU A 267 -1.20 18.68 -10.68
N TYR A 268 -0.16 19.25 -10.06
CA TYR A 268 0.75 18.49 -9.20
C TYR A 268 0.04 17.82 -7.99
N ARG A 269 -0.94 18.50 -7.38
CA ARG A 269 -1.74 17.92 -6.29
C ARG A 269 -2.64 16.77 -6.76
N GLU A 270 -3.17 16.86 -7.97
CA GLU A 270 -3.95 15.78 -8.58
C GLU A 270 -3.09 14.54 -8.81
N VAL A 271 -1.86 14.70 -9.29
CA VAL A 271 -0.91 13.60 -9.46
C VAL A 271 -0.57 12.90 -8.13
N ILE A 272 -0.44 13.66 -7.03
CA ILE A 272 -0.31 13.09 -5.67
C ILE A 272 -1.57 12.31 -5.27
N SER A 273 -2.75 12.84 -5.57
CA SER A 273 -4.02 12.16 -5.29
C SER A 273 -4.11 10.83 -6.03
N GLU A 274 -3.72 10.80 -7.30
CA GLU A 274 -3.66 9.57 -8.10
C GLU A 274 -2.68 8.55 -7.52
N PHE A 275 -1.49 8.99 -7.09
CA PHE A 275 -0.55 8.13 -6.38
C PHE A 275 -1.17 7.50 -5.12
N SER A 276 -1.86 8.31 -4.31
CA SER A 276 -2.52 7.85 -3.09
C SER A 276 -3.59 6.80 -3.36
N LYS A 277 -4.37 6.95 -4.44
CA LYS A 277 -5.36 5.96 -4.89
C LYS A 277 -4.69 4.64 -5.29
N ILE A 278 -3.65 4.70 -6.12
CA ILE A 278 -2.89 3.52 -6.55
C ILE A 278 -2.38 2.72 -5.35
N ILE A 279 -1.76 3.39 -4.37
CA ILE A 279 -1.25 2.74 -3.16
C ILE A 279 -2.40 2.15 -2.33
N SER A 280 -3.53 2.84 -2.24
CA SER A 280 -4.70 2.37 -1.49
C SER A 280 -5.27 1.07 -2.09
N TYR A 281 -5.43 0.99 -3.40
CA TYR A 281 -5.83 -0.25 -4.08
C TYR A 281 -4.82 -1.38 -3.86
N TYR A 282 -3.53 -1.07 -4.02
CA TYR A 282 -2.47 -2.03 -3.79
C TYR A 282 -2.52 -2.62 -2.37
N LEU A 283 -2.57 -1.76 -1.35
CA LEU A 283 -2.57 -2.17 0.06
C LEU A 283 -3.85 -2.88 0.47
N LYS A 284 -5.01 -2.51 -0.11
CA LYS A 284 -6.27 -3.19 0.15
C LYS A 284 -6.20 -4.67 -0.24
N ILE A 285 -5.63 -4.97 -1.40
CA ILE A 285 -5.43 -6.35 -1.89
C ILE A 285 -4.47 -7.11 -0.98
N GLU A 286 -3.35 -6.51 -0.57
CA GLU A 286 -2.38 -7.14 0.32
C GLU A 286 -2.95 -7.42 1.70
N TRP A 287 -3.76 -6.49 2.22
CA TRP A 287 -4.45 -6.64 3.50
C TRP A 287 -5.44 -7.80 3.48
N ASP A 288 -6.20 -7.95 2.39
CA ASP A 288 -7.16 -9.04 2.26
C ASP A 288 -6.46 -10.41 2.09
N LYS A 289 -5.25 -10.46 1.53
CA LYS A 289 -4.39 -11.66 1.53
C LYS A 289 -3.84 -11.97 2.92
N ALA A 290 -3.34 -10.96 3.64
CA ALA A 290 -2.82 -11.13 5.00
C ALA A 290 -3.87 -11.72 5.95
N LYS A 291 -5.13 -11.25 5.85
CA LYS A 291 -6.27 -11.81 6.60
C LYS A 291 -6.52 -13.30 6.33
N LYS A 292 -6.15 -13.78 5.14
CA LYS A 292 -6.31 -15.17 4.72
C LYS A 292 -5.06 -16.02 5.02
N GLY A 293 -4.02 -15.45 5.64
CA GLY A 293 -2.75 -16.14 5.89
C GLY A 293 -1.95 -16.45 4.63
N GLN A 294 -2.20 -15.72 3.54
CA GLN A 294 -1.52 -15.86 2.25
C GLN A 294 -0.31 -14.96 2.14
#